data_AF-A0A382KCE9-F1
#
_entry.id   AF-A0A382KCE9-F1
#
_cell.length_a   1.000
_cell.length_b   1.000
_cell.length_c   1.000
_cell.angle_alpha   90.00
_cell.angle_beta   90.00
_cell.angle_gamma   90.00
#
_symmetry.space_group_name_H-M   'P 1'
#
loop_
_entity.id
_entity.type
_entity.pdbx_description
1 polymer ?
#
loop_
_entity_poly.entity_id
_entity_poly.type
_entity_poly.pdbx_seq_one_letter_code
_entity_poly.pdbx_strand_id
1 'polypeptide(L)'
;MSTPSIWFYHDGRHPHIYRYEPPMDREQFVACIDELAGTPVEAVSFCLGEGRTMLHDTQVGELLGHNVEKWDHLIFRRAHQNA
;
A
#
# COMPACT_ATOMS: atom_id res chain seq x y z
N MET A 1 -21.29 -6.05 16.16
CA MET A 1 -21.33 -5.54 14.78
C MET A 1 -21.82 -6.67 13.89
N SER A 2 -22.68 -6.38 12.91
CA SER A 2 -23.07 -7.35 11.89
C SER A 2 -21.90 -7.64 10.96
N THR A 3 -21.89 -8.81 10.32
CA THR A 3 -20.91 -9.12 9.27
C THR A 3 -21.10 -8.12 8.11
N PRO A 4 -20.02 -7.48 7.62
CA PRO A 4 -20.06 -6.62 6.43
C PRO A 4 -20.68 -7.37 5.24
N SER A 5 -21.63 -6.74 4.55
CA SER A 5 -22.18 -7.25 3.30
C SER A 5 -21.21 -7.02 2.14
N ILE A 6 -20.48 -5.89 2.20
CA ILE A 6 -19.48 -5.52 1.19
C ILE A 6 -18.13 -5.33 1.87
N TRP A 7 -17.19 -6.16 1.47
CA TRP A 7 -15.79 -6.12 1.88
C TRP A 7 -14.93 -5.78 0.65
N PHE A 8 -14.19 -4.69 0.72
CA PHE A 8 -13.25 -4.29 -0.31
C PHE A 8 -11.82 -4.74 0.03
N TYR A 9 -11.16 -5.42 -0.89
CA TYR A 9 -9.73 -5.69 -0.78
C TYR A 9 -8.96 -4.60 -1.52
N HIS A 10 -8.15 -3.85 -0.79
CA HIS A 10 -7.29 -2.84 -1.36
C HIS A 10 -5.84 -3.36 -1.37
N ASP A 11 -5.28 -3.49 -2.57
CA ASP A 11 -3.87 -3.78 -2.78
C ASP A 11 -3.04 -2.51 -2.50
N GLY A 12 -2.30 -2.45 -1.39
CA GLY A 12 -1.48 -1.27 -1.05
C GLY A 12 -0.36 -0.96 -2.05
N ARG A 13 -0.12 -1.84 -3.04
CA ARG A 13 0.97 -1.72 -4.04
C ARG A 13 0.48 -1.09 -5.34
N HIS A 14 -0.20 -1.90 -6.15
CA HIS A 14 -0.45 -1.64 -7.56
C HIS A 14 -1.37 -0.43 -7.82
N PRO A 15 -2.53 -0.30 -7.16
CA PRO A 15 -3.38 0.88 -7.31
C PRO A 15 -2.91 2.08 -6.48
N HIS A 16 -1.90 1.96 -5.61
CA HIS A 16 -1.60 2.98 -4.60
C HIS A 16 -0.13 3.41 -4.58
N ILE A 17 0.75 2.76 -3.79
CA ILE A 17 2.13 3.24 -3.59
C ILE A 17 2.95 3.33 -4.89
N TYR A 18 2.56 2.58 -5.93
CA TYR A 18 3.18 2.58 -7.26
C TYR A 18 2.88 3.84 -8.08
N ARG A 19 1.84 4.60 -7.71
CA ARG A 19 1.29 5.70 -8.50
C ARG A 19 1.89 7.05 -8.17
N TYR A 20 2.38 7.23 -6.95
CA TYR A 20 2.85 8.52 -6.46
C TYR A 20 4.37 8.68 -6.63
N GLU A 21 4.80 9.93 -6.81
CA GLU A 21 6.21 10.28 -6.72
C GLU A 21 6.65 10.26 -5.25
N PRO A 22 7.83 9.74 -4.92
CA PRO A 22 8.36 9.81 -3.57
C PRO A 22 8.94 11.20 -3.22
N PRO A 23 8.85 11.62 -1.95
CA PRO A 23 8.11 10.95 -0.88
C PRO A 23 6.59 11.19 -1.01
N MET A 24 5.80 10.18 -0.66
CA MET A 24 4.35 10.32 -0.57
C MET A 24 3.96 11.19 0.63
N ASP A 25 3.01 12.09 0.39
CA ASP A 25 2.36 12.85 1.45
C ASP A 25 1.37 11.98 2.23
N ARG A 26 1.10 12.36 3.48
CA ARG A 26 0.13 11.65 4.33
C ARG A 26 -1.25 11.54 3.67
N GLU A 27 -1.69 12.59 3.01
CA GLU A 27 -2.97 12.68 2.29
C GLU A 27 -3.02 11.65 1.15
N GLN A 28 -1.89 11.40 0.48
CA GLN A 28 -1.81 10.40 -0.57
C GLN A 28 -1.88 8.98 -0.01
N PHE A 29 -1.36 8.73 1.20
CA PHE A 29 -1.51 7.44 1.88
C PHE A 29 -2.95 7.14 2.30
N VAL A 30 -3.72 8.15 2.73
CA VAL A 30 -5.11 7.94 3.17
C VAL A 30 -6.12 7.96 2.02
N ALA A 31 -5.73 8.47 0.84
CA ALA A 31 -6.59 8.59 -0.34
C ALA A 31 -7.29 7.27 -0.73
N CYS A 32 -6.63 6.13 -0.54
CA CYS A 32 -7.18 4.80 -0.84
C CYS A 32 -8.39 4.41 0.04
N ILE A 33 -8.55 5.07 1.19
CA ILE A 33 -9.72 4.93 2.07
C ILE A 33 -10.72 6.05 1.79
N ASP A 34 -10.24 7.28 1.58
CA ASP A 34 -11.11 8.42 1.30
C ASP A 34 -11.94 8.20 0.02
N GLU A 35 -11.41 7.52 -1.00
CA GLU A 35 -12.17 7.18 -2.21
C GLU A 35 -13.36 6.23 -1.96
N LEU A 36 -13.33 5.46 -0.86
CA LEU A 36 -14.41 4.55 -0.46
C LEU A 36 -15.44 5.24 0.43
N ALA A 37 -15.16 6.44 0.93
CA ALA A 37 -16.07 7.16 1.80
C ALA A 37 -17.37 7.51 1.05
N GLY A 38 -18.51 7.21 1.68
CA GLY A 38 -19.84 7.41 1.07
C GLY A 38 -20.28 6.29 0.12
N THR A 39 -19.45 5.27 -0.10
CA THR A 39 -19.85 4.05 -0.81
C THR A 39 -20.51 3.05 0.14
N PRO A 40 -21.19 2.00 -0.37
CA PRO A 40 -21.70 0.90 0.44
C PRO A 40 -20.63 -0.04 1.05
N VAL A 41 -19.33 0.24 0.87
CA VAL A 41 -18.26 -0.58 1.45
C VAL A 41 -18.25 -0.44 2.97
N GLU A 42 -18.31 -1.56 3.67
CA GLU A 42 -18.40 -1.60 5.14
C GLU A 42 -17.11 -2.08 5.80
N ALA A 43 -16.21 -2.72 5.04
CA ALA A 43 -14.92 -3.19 5.52
C ALA A 43 -13.85 -3.15 4.43
N VAL A 44 -12.60 -2.90 4.84
CA VAL A 44 -11.42 -2.90 3.95
C VAL A 44 -10.39 -3.90 4.47
N SER A 45 -9.97 -4.82 3.60
CA SER A 45 -8.74 -5.60 3.78
C SER A 45 -7.62 -4.86 3.08
N PHE A 46 -6.74 -4.23 3.87
CA PHE A 46 -5.64 -3.44 3.33
C PHE A 46 -4.35 -4.29 3.29
N CYS A 47 -3.82 -4.52 2.09
CA CYS A 47 -2.61 -5.32 1.90
C CYS A 47 -1.35 -4.50 2.16
N LEU A 48 -0.59 -4.89 3.19
CA LEU A 48 0.60 -4.17 3.67
C LEU A 48 1.94 -4.78 3.21
N GLY A 49 1.94 -5.76 2.32
CA GLY A 49 3.17 -6.45 1.93
C GLY A 49 3.00 -7.45 0.79
N GLU A 50 4.13 -7.96 0.29
CA GLU A 50 4.23 -9.01 -0.70
C GLU A 50 5.21 -10.09 -0.24
N GLY A 51 4.72 -11.33 -0.12
CA GLY A 51 5.57 -12.46 0.24
C GLY A 51 6.27 -12.23 1.58
N ARG A 52 7.60 -12.04 1.53
CA ARG A 52 8.43 -11.77 2.73
C ARG A 52 8.61 -10.28 3.04
N THR A 53 8.19 -9.41 2.11
CA THR A 53 8.44 -7.97 2.18
C THR A 53 7.21 -7.20 2.60
N MET A 54 7.41 -6.07 3.28
CA MET A 54 6.40 -5.17 3.80
C MET A 54 6.55 -3.77 3.18
N LEU A 55 5.43 -3.02 3.18
CA LEU A 55 5.31 -1.64 2.72
C LEU A 55 5.24 -0.64 3.89
N HIS A 56 5.79 -1.03 5.03
CA HIS A 56 5.81 -0.24 6.25
C HIS A 56 7.06 -0.61 7.04
N ASP A 57 7.44 0.25 7.99
CA ASP A 57 8.54 0.02 8.91
C ASP A 57 8.27 -1.16 9.85
N THR A 58 8.58 -2.36 9.35
CA THR A 58 8.40 -3.63 10.05
C THR A 58 9.67 -4.01 10.83
N GLN A 59 9.49 -4.61 12.00
CA GLN A 59 10.59 -5.10 12.84
C GLN A 59 10.85 -6.60 12.69
N VAL A 60 9.96 -7.31 11.98
CA VAL A 60 9.97 -8.79 11.88
C VAL A 60 9.94 -9.29 10.43
N GLY A 61 9.65 -8.40 9.47
CA GLY A 61 9.70 -8.69 8.04
C GLY A 61 10.84 -7.95 7.35
N GLU A 62 10.91 -8.08 6.03
CA GLU A 62 11.84 -7.32 5.20
C GLU A 62 11.14 -6.09 4.62
N LEU A 63 11.79 -4.93 4.54
CA LEU A 63 11.23 -3.81 3.76
C LEU A 63 11.31 -4.14 2.27
N LEU A 64 10.26 -3.81 1.50
CA LEU A 64 10.29 -3.93 0.04
C LEU A 64 11.53 -3.22 -0.49
N GLY A 65 12.37 -3.91 -1.27
CA GLY A 65 13.54 -3.29 -1.91
C GLY A 65 14.79 -3.12 -1.05
N HIS A 66 14.79 -3.57 0.21
CA HIS A 66 15.93 -3.39 1.14
C HIS A 66 17.27 -3.94 0.61
N ASN A 67 17.24 -4.92 -0.30
CA ASN A 67 18.39 -5.59 -0.89
C ASN A 67 18.65 -5.19 -2.35
N VAL A 68 17.99 -4.14 -2.87
CA VAL A 68 18.10 -3.73 -4.27
C VAL A 68 19.06 -2.55 -4.42
N GLU A 69 20.21 -2.78 -5.03
CA GLU A 69 21.20 -1.73 -5.29
C GLU A 69 20.94 -0.96 -6.60
N LYS A 70 20.39 -1.65 -7.60
CA LYS A 70 20.09 -1.08 -8.93
C LYS A 70 18.68 -1.44 -9.34
N TRP A 71 17.93 -0.43 -9.76
CA TRP A 71 16.54 -0.55 -10.14
C TRP A 71 16.41 -0.61 -11.65
N ASP A 72 15.86 -1.71 -12.16
CA ASP A 72 15.47 -1.89 -13.55
C ASP A 72 14.10 -1.30 -13.85
N HIS A 73 13.26 -1.15 -12.82
CA HIS A 73 11.91 -0.65 -12.93
C HIS A 73 11.63 0.53 -11.99
N LEU A 74 11.33 1.69 -12.57
CA LEU A 74 11.12 2.95 -11.84
C LEU A 74 10.03 2.84 -10.77
N ILE A 75 8.95 2.13 -11.05
CA ILE A 75 7.82 2.02 -10.12
C ILE A 75 8.22 1.27 -8.84
N PHE A 76 9.06 0.24 -8.93
CA PHE A 76 9.49 -0.51 -7.75
C PHE A 76 10.45 0.32 -6.89
N ARG A 77 11.30 1.13 -7.55
CA ARG A 77 12.13 2.11 -6.84
C ARG A 77 11.28 3.09 -6.05
N ARG A 78 10.24 3.64 -6.68
CA ARG A 78 9.33 4.60 -6.00
C ARG A 78 8.59 3.97 -4.85
N ALA A 79 8.09 2.74 -5.04
CA ALA A 79 7.44 1.98 -4.00
C ALA A 79 8.35 1.79 -2.77
N HIS A 80 9.62 1.41 -2.98
CA HIS A 80 10.60 1.30 -1.90
C HIS A 80 10.85 2.64 -1.20
N GLN A 81 10.92 3.74 -1.96
CA GLN A 81 11.15 5.08 -1.41
C GLN A 81 9.95 5.66 -0.63
N ASN A 82 8.77 5.05 -0.78
CA ASN A 82 7.55 5.42 -0.06
C ASN A 82 7.24 4.47 1.10
N ALA A 83 7.86 3.28 1.15
CA ALA A 83 7.59 2.24 2.14
C ALA A 83 8.28 2.50 3.50
#